data_AF-A0A7S1M8M7-F1
#
_entry.id   AF-A0A7S1M8M7-F1
#
_cell.length_a   1.000
_cell.length_b   1.000
_cell.length_c   1.000
_cell.angle_alpha   90.00
_cell.angle_beta   90.00
_cell.angle_gamma   90.00
#
_symmetry.space_group_name_H-M   'P 1'
#
loop_
_entity.id
_entity.type
_entity.pdbx_description
1 polymer ?
#
loop_
_entity_poly.entity_id
_entity_poly.type
_entity_poly.pdbx_seq_one_letter_code
_entity_poly.pdbx_strand_id
1 'polypeptide(L)'
;GGGSRTRGGLHVDAMKLWWLSALAVHICRSEEPDAQYRYGSMIDAGSEGSRIYIFRWLPRQKPEIVFPDTLTSKANTRGVASFALEPEGAGASLDALIEYAEHSLEHVRDQWSVSPIYLRATAGMRLLTAGEREAVLTSLRARLRQSPFLFEDRFAVVATGEEEGIYGWLAVN
;
A
#
# COMPACT_ATOMS: atom_id res chain seq x y z
N GLY A 1 -12.87 -32.89 1.34
CA GLY A 1 -12.46 -32.10 2.51
C GLY A 1 -11.17 -31.38 2.19
N GLY A 2 -11.13 -30.07 2.47
CA GLY A 2 -9.89 -29.33 2.77
C GLY A 2 -8.96 -29.01 1.61
N GLY A 3 -9.39 -28.18 0.65
CA GLY A 3 -8.45 -27.47 -0.22
C GLY A 3 -7.79 -26.33 0.57
N SER A 4 -6.47 -26.37 0.71
CA SER A 4 -5.67 -25.32 1.33
C SER A 4 -5.76 -24.04 0.51
N ARG A 5 -6.72 -23.16 0.81
CA ARG A 5 -6.66 -21.75 0.41
C ARG A 5 -5.50 -21.13 1.17
N THR A 6 -4.48 -20.75 0.42
CA THR A 6 -3.21 -20.21 0.89
C THR A 6 -3.44 -18.92 1.69
N ARG A 7 -2.82 -18.81 2.88
CA ARG A 7 -2.80 -17.58 3.71
C ARG A 7 -2.45 -16.31 2.94
N GLY A 8 -1.76 -16.44 1.80
CA GLY A 8 -1.43 -15.33 0.91
C GLY A 8 -2.64 -14.68 0.24
N GLY A 9 -3.67 -15.42 -0.16
CA GLY A 9 -4.83 -14.86 -0.88
C GLY A 9 -5.67 -13.92 -0.02
N LEU A 10 -5.96 -14.35 1.22
CA LEU A 10 -6.75 -13.58 2.18
C LEU A 10 -6.10 -12.24 2.56
N HIS A 11 -4.77 -12.20 2.58
CA HIS A 11 -4.03 -10.96 2.88
C HIS A 11 -4.13 -9.94 1.74
N VAL A 12 -4.16 -10.41 0.49
CA VAL A 12 -4.29 -9.57 -0.70
C VAL A 12 -5.69 -8.98 -0.80
N ASP A 13 -6.73 -9.75 -0.49
CA ASP A 13 -8.10 -9.28 -0.59
C ASP A 13 -8.44 -8.25 0.50
N ALA A 14 -7.84 -8.34 1.69
CA ALA A 14 -7.94 -7.31 2.73
C ALA A 14 -7.30 -5.99 2.28
N MET A 15 -6.15 -6.09 1.59
CA MET A 15 -5.45 -4.95 1.01
C MET A 15 -6.27 -4.21 -0.04
N LYS A 16 -7.00 -4.95 -0.88
CA LYS A 16 -7.83 -4.36 -1.94
C LYS A 16 -8.92 -3.47 -1.34
N LEU A 17 -9.47 -3.83 -0.20
CA LEU A 17 -10.53 -3.07 0.47
C LEU A 17 -10.01 -1.82 1.18
N TRP A 18 -8.82 -1.92 1.79
CA TRP A 18 -8.06 -0.74 2.22
C TRP A 18 -7.80 0.22 1.09
N TRP A 19 -7.49 -0.33 -0.08
CA TRP A 19 -7.31 0.47 -1.28
C TRP A 19 -8.58 1.20 -1.67
N LEU A 20 -9.73 0.52 -1.66
CA LEU A 20 -11.03 1.15 -1.97
C LEU A 20 -11.39 2.28 -1.01
N SER A 21 -11.09 2.14 0.29
CA SER A 21 -11.34 3.21 1.26
C SER A 21 -10.40 4.40 1.07
N ALA A 22 -9.13 4.17 0.75
CA ALA A 22 -8.19 5.24 0.37
C ALA A 22 -8.56 5.91 -0.98
N LEU A 23 -9.08 5.11 -1.91
CA LEU A 23 -9.48 5.52 -3.26
C LEU A 23 -10.77 6.35 -3.26
N ALA A 24 -11.68 6.14 -2.30
CA ALA A 24 -12.89 6.95 -2.14
C ALA A 24 -12.60 8.46 -2.05
N VAL A 25 -11.42 8.84 -1.53
CA VAL A 25 -10.94 10.23 -1.47
C VAL A 25 -10.45 10.75 -2.83
N HIS A 26 -9.91 9.89 -3.69
CA HIS A 26 -9.39 10.24 -5.03
C HIS A 26 -10.40 10.03 -6.18
N ILE A 27 -11.50 9.28 -5.96
CA ILE A 27 -12.54 9.02 -6.97
C ILE A 27 -13.44 10.25 -7.22
N CYS A 28 -13.58 11.15 -6.25
CA CYS A 28 -14.61 12.19 -6.32
C CYS A 28 -14.21 13.51 -7.02
N ARG A 29 -13.11 13.56 -7.79
CA ARG A 29 -12.67 14.84 -8.36
C ARG A 29 -12.04 14.78 -9.76
N SER A 30 -12.62 14.02 -10.69
CA SER A 30 -12.40 14.32 -12.12
C SER A 30 -13.66 14.12 -12.94
N GLU A 31 -14.11 15.19 -13.61
CA GLU A 31 -15.12 15.19 -14.67
C GLU A 31 -14.46 15.08 -16.05
N GLU A 32 -13.38 14.31 -16.18
CA GLU A 32 -12.73 14.13 -17.48
C GLU A 32 -13.23 12.83 -18.13
N PRO A 33 -13.72 12.89 -19.40
CA PRO A 33 -14.37 11.77 -20.08
C PRO A 33 -13.40 10.74 -20.66
N ASP A 34 -12.14 10.69 -20.20
CA ASP A 34 -11.15 9.80 -20.78
C ASP A 34 -11.19 8.39 -20.16
N ALA A 35 -11.38 7.41 -21.04
CA ALA A 35 -11.30 5.98 -20.75
C ALA A 35 -9.87 5.49 -20.45
N GLN A 36 -9.03 6.34 -19.86
CA GLN A 36 -7.64 6.03 -19.52
C GLN A 36 -7.57 5.45 -18.10
N TYR A 37 -6.87 4.33 -17.95
CA TYR A 37 -6.59 3.77 -16.63
C TYR A 37 -5.76 4.73 -15.79
N ARG A 38 -6.17 4.93 -14.54
CA ARG A 38 -5.39 5.51 -13.45
C ARG A 38 -4.72 4.41 -12.66
N TYR A 39 -3.62 4.74 -11.99
CA TYR A 39 -2.78 3.78 -11.28
C TYR A 39 -2.45 4.25 -9.87
N GLY A 40 -2.10 3.31 -9.01
CA GLY A 40 -1.61 3.60 -7.67
C GLY A 40 -1.06 2.37 -6.99
N SER A 41 -0.42 2.56 -5.85
CA SER A 41 0.29 1.52 -5.13
C SER A 41 -0.02 1.50 -3.64
N MET A 42 0.06 0.34 -2.99
CA MET A 42 -0.01 0.17 -1.54
C MET A 42 1.15 -0.69 -1.07
N ILE A 43 1.85 -0.21 -0.04
CA ILE A 43 2.83 -0.98 0.69
C ILE A 43 2.18 -1.47 1.98
N ASP A 44 2.07 -2.78 2.08
CA ASP A 44 1.79 -3.49 3.32
C ASP A 44 3.08 -3.71 4.09
N ALA A 45 3.28 -3.01 5.19
CA ALA A 45 4.47 -3.13 6.02
C ALA A 45 4.17 -4.08 7.20
N GLY A 46 4.27 -5.38 6.91
CA GLY A 46 4.06 -6.48 7.83
C GLY A 46 5.21 -6.70 8.83
N SER A 47 4.95 -7.51 9.85
CA SER A 47 5.98 -7.92 10.84
C SER A 47 7.08 -8.79 10.26
N GLU A 48 6.76 -9.62 9.27
CA GLU A 48 7.70 -10.54 8.61
C GLU A 48 8.36 -9.92 7.37
N GLY A 49 7.94 -8.71 6.98
CA GLY A 49 8.37 -8.07 5.75
C GLY A 49 7.29 -7.19 5.15
N SER A 50 7.71 -6.38 4.19
CA SER A 50 6.84 -5.44 3.48
C SER A 50 6.56 -5.91 2.06
N ARG A 51 5.35 -5.67 1.55
CA ARG A 51 4.92 -6.03 0.18
C ARG A 51 4.28 -4.85 -0.51
N ILE A 52 4.62 -4.62 -1.78
CA ILE A 52 3.95 -3.63 -2.61
C ILE A 52 2.92 -4.28 -3.54
N TYR A 53 1.79 -3.61 -3.68
CA TYR A 53 0.71 -3.95 -4.58
C TYR A 53 0.46 -2.77 -5.50
N ILE A 54 0.35 -3.04 -6.80
CA ILE A 54 0.09 -2.02 -7.83
C ILE A 54 -1.28 -2.28 -8.41
N PHE A 55 -2.01 -1.20 -8.60
CA PHE A 55 -3.44 -1.22 -8.84
C PHE A 55 -3.81 -0.25 -9.96
N ARG A 56 -4.87 -0.56 -10.73
CA ARG A 56 -5.40 0.31 -11.78
C ARG A 56 -6.93 0.38 -11.77
N TRP A 57 -7.50 1.50 -12.19
CA TRP A 57 -8.95 1.70 -12.32
C TRP A 57 -9.30 2.72 -13.42
N LEU A 58 -10.51 2.64 -13.98
CA LEU A 58 -11.01 3.65 -14.91
C LEU A 58 -11.72 4.79 -14.14
N PRO A 59 -11.48 6.07 -14.45
CA PRO A 59 -12.25 7.18 -13.90
C PRO A 59 -13.69 7.16 -14.47
N ARG A 60 -14.62 6.66 -13.64
CA ARG A 60 -16.10 6.58 -13.85
C ARG A 60 -16.62 5.79 -15.06
N GLN A 61 -17.23 4.63 -14.77
CA GLN A 61 -18.50 4.22 -15.42
C GLN A 61 -19.52 3.56 -14.48
N LYS A 62 -19.12 2.87 -13.39
CA LYS A 62 -20.03 2.31 -12.36
C LYS A 62 -19.30 2.19 -11.01
N PRO A 63 -20.01 2.08 -9.86
CA PRO A 63 -19.42 1.66 -8.59
C PRO A 63 -19.17 0.14 -8.61
N GLU A 64 -18.60 -0.38 -9.70
CA GLU A 64 -17.94 -1.67 -9.62
C GLU A 64 -16.67 -1.41 -8.84
N ILE A 65 -16.55 -2.10 -7.71
CA ILE A 65 -15.26 -2.35 -7.08
C ILE A 65 -14.43 -3.02 -8.17
N VAL A 66 -13.67 -2.22 -8.93
CA VAL A 66 -12.58 -2.74 -9.74
C VAL A 66 -11.58 -3.20 -8.71
N PHE A 67 -11.67 -4.48 -8.34
CA PHE A 67 -10.59 -5.12 -7.61
C PHE A 67 -9.37 -4.90 -8.46
N PRO A 68 -8.41 -4.15 -7.96
CA PRO A 68 -7.31 -3.82 -8.81
C PRO A 68 -6.54 -5.11 -9.12
N ASP A 69 -6.29 -5.35 -10.40
CA ASP A 69 -5.46 -6.47 -10.84
C ASP A 69 -4.12 -6.31 -10.15
N THR A 70 -3.81 -7.22 -9.23
CA THR A 70 -2.47 -7.27 -8.65
C THR A 70 -1.56 -7.72 -9.77
N LEU A 71 -0.89 -6.76 -10.42
CA LEU A 71 -0.02 -7.06 -11.55
C LEU A 71 1.17 -7.93 -11.09
N THR A 72 1.53 -7.85 -9.80
CA THR A 72 2.80 -8.32 -9.24
C THR A 72 2.92 -7.97 -7.75
N SER A 73 3.84 -8.62 -7.02
CA SER A 73 4.24 -8.25 -5.67
C SER A 73 5.71 -8.60 -5.41
N LYS A 74 6.41 -7.79 -4.62
CA LYS A 74 7.77 -8.06 -4.12
C LYS A 74 7.77 -7.95 -2.61
N ALA A 75 8.47 -8.86 -1.93
CA ALA A 75 8.60 -8.85 -0.49
C ALA A 75 10.05 -8.53 -0.09
N ASN A 76 10.24 -7.73 0.97
CA ASN A 76 11.49 -7.74 1.73
C ASN A 76 11.35 -8.69 2.93
N THR A 77 12.47 -9.08 3.56
CA THR A 77 12.50 -10.13 4.59
C THR A 77 12.54 -9.60 6.02
N ARG A 78 12.38 -8.27 6.18
CA ARG A 78 12.51 -7.60 7.48
C ARG A 78 11.35 -6.62 7.66
N GLY A 79 10.50 -6.87 8.66
CA GLY A 79 9.38 -5.99 8.96
C GLY A 79 9.83 -4.63 9.47
N VAL A 80 9.11 -3.56 9.12
CA VAL A 80 9.53 -2.18 9.42
C VAL A 80 9.69 -1.91 10.93
N ALA A 81 9.00 -2.67 11.78
CA ALA A 81 9.10 -2.54 13.24
C ALA A 81 10.47 -2.94 13.79
N SER A 82 11.26 -3.76 13.08
CA SER A 82 12.60 -4.15 13.55
C SER A 82 13.61 -3.00 13.51
N PHE A 83 13.28 -1.89 12.83
CA PHE A 83 14.10 -0.70 12.73
C PHE A 83 13.85 0.30 13.87
N ALA A 84 13.15 -0.11 14.95
CA ALA A 84 12.87 0.76 16.10
C ALA A 84 14.12 1.45 16.68
N LEU A 85 15.26 0.75 16.67
CA LEU A 85 16.55 1.24 17.18
C LEU A 85 17.42 1.89 16.09
N GLU A 86 17.11 1.67 14.80
CA GLU A 86 17.85 2.21 13.65
C GLU A 86 16.84 2.69 12.58
N PRO A 87 16.07 3.77 12.86
CA PRO A 87 14.93 4.14 12.03
C PRO A 87 15.29 4.49 10.59
N GLU A 88 16.51 4.99 10.33
CA GLU A 88 17.00 5.32 8.99
C GLU A 88 16.94 4.10 8.05
N GLY A 89 17.15 2.90 8.58
CA GLY A 89 17.04 1.65 7.81
C GLY A 89 15.63 1.33 7.34
N ALA A 90 14.59 1.86 8.00
CA ALA A 90 13.20 1.61 7.62
C ALA A 90 12.88 2.18 6.24
N GLY A 91 13.30 3.42 5.96
CA GLY A 91 13.12 4.06 4.66
C GLY A 91 13.84 3.29 3.55
N ALA A 92 15.13 2.97 3.74
CA ALA A 92 15.92 2.20 2.77
C ALA A 92 15.32 0.82 2.47
N SER A 93 14.62 0.22 3.44
CA SER A 93 13.93 -1.07 3.21
C SER A 93 12.84 -1.02 2.13
N LEU A 94 12.36 0.18 1.77
CA LEU A 94 11.35 0.40 0.73
C LEU A 94 11.94 0.55 -0.67
N ASP A 95 13.25 0.77 -0.83
CA ASP A 95 13.86 1.08 -2.13
C ASP A 95 13.52 0.04 -3.19
N ALA A 96 13.74 -1.23 -2.83
CA ALA A 96 13.48 -2.34 -3.74
C ALA A 96 12.00 -2.47 -4.13
N LEU A 97 11.06 -1.93 -3.34
CA LEU A 97 9.62 -1.91 -3.61
C LEU A 97 9.24 -0.71 -4.48
N ILE A 98 9.82 0.46 -4.21
CA ILE A 98 9.61 1.69 -4.99
C ILE A 98 10.15 1.50 -6.41
N GLU A 99 11.39 1.01 -6.57
CA GLU A 99 11.99 0.67 -7.87
C GLU A 99 11.13 -0.33 -8.66
N TYR A 100 10.52 -1.28 -7.94
CA TYR A 100 9.65 -2.26 -8.52
C TYR A 100 8.36 -1.62 -9.08
N ALA A 101 7.78 -0.65 -8.36
CA ALA A 101 6.63 0.12 -8.84
C ALA A 101 6.98 1.03 -10.02
N GLU A 102 8.13 1.71 -9.97
CA GLU A 102 8.66 2.49 -11.09
C GLU A 102 8.77 1.62 -12.35
N HIS A 103 9.45 0.47 -12.27
CA HIS A 103 9.60 -0.42 -13.42
C HIS A 103 8.25 -0.91 -13.97
N SER A 104 7.31 -1.28 -13.09
CA SER A 104 6.00 -1.78 -13.49
C SER A 104 5.12 -0.71 -14.14
N LEU A 105 5.30 0.55 -13.77
CA LEU A 105 4.51 1.69 -14.23
C LEU A 105 5.24 2.53 -15.29
N GLU A 106 6.41 2.11 -15.79
CA GLU A 106 7.21 2.85 -16.78
C GLU A 106 6.40 3.17 -18.05
N HIS A 107 5.47 2.29 -18.45
CA HIS A 107 4.58 2.49 -19.58
C HIS A 107 3.54 3.64 -19.41
N VAL A 108 3.40 4.16 -18.19
CA VAL A 108 2.51 5.29 -17.82
C VAL A 108 3.27 6.31 -16.96
N ARG A 109 4.54 6.55 -17.30
CA ARG A 109 5.44 7.47 -16.60
C ARG A 109 4.86 8.88 -16.41
N ASP A 110 4.08 9.35 -17.38
CA ASP A 110 3.36 10.63 -17.34
C ASP A 110 2.34 10.72 -16.19
N GLN A 111 1.83 9.58 -15.71
CA GLN A 111 0.88 9.52 -14.61
C GLN A 111 1.52 9.37 -13.22
N TRP A 112 2.84 9.19 -13.10
CA TRP A 112 3.47 8.89 -11.80
C TRP A 112 3.19 9.95 -10.74
N SER A 113 3.32 11.23 -11.10
CA SER A 113 3.10 12.36 -10.19
C SER A 113 1.67 12.49 -9.66
N VAL A 114 0.70 11.80 -10.28
CA VAL A 114 -0.71 11.76 -9.85
C VAL A 114 -1.15 10.37 -9.40
N SER A 115 -0.25 9.38 -9.46
CA SER A 115 -0.50 8.02 -9.01
C SER A 115 -0.12 7.90 -7.53
N PRO A 116 -1.09 7.69 -6.63
CA PRO A 116 -0.80 7.69 -5.20
C PRO A 116 -0.06 6.43 -4.76
N ILE A 117 0.91 6.59 -3.85
CA ILE A 117 1.53 5.49 -3.11
C ILE A 117 1.14 5.57 -1.64
N TYR A 118 0.59 4.48 -1.11
CA TYR A 118 0.16 4.38 0.28
C TYR A 118 1.05 3.40 1.06
N LEU A 119 1.14 3.58 2.37
CA LEU A 119 1.77 2.61 3.26
C LEU A 119 0.89 2.36 4.48
N ARG A 120 0.69 1.07 4.79
CA ARG A 120 0.00 0.62 6.00
C ARG A 120 0.92 -0.32 6.74
N ALA A 121 1.36 0.09 7.92
CA ALA A 121 2.11 -0.78 8.81
C ALA A 121 1.18 -1.48 9.80
N THR A 122 1.45 -2.75 10.10
CA THR A 122 0.52 -3.62 10.83
C THR A 122 0.96 -3.88 12.26
N ALA A 123 0.55 -5.02 12.83
CA ALA A 123 0.73 -5.41 14.23
C ALA A 123 2.10 -5.11 14.83
N GLY A 124 3.20 -5.36 14.10
CA GLY A 124 4.55 -5.12 14.61
C GLY A 124 4.78 -3.67 15.05
N MET A 125 4.27 -2.69 14.31
CA MET A 125 4.42 -1.27 14.64
C MET A 125 3.56 -0.83 15.83
N ARG A 126 2.46 -1.54 16.13
CA ARG A 126 1.61 -1.28 17.30
C ARG A 126 2.29 -1.67 18.61
N LEU A 127 3.24 -2.61 18.57
CA LEU A 127 3.99 -3.07 19.73
C LEU A 127 5.10 -2.11 20.18
N LEU A 128 5.54 -1.21 19.28
CA LEU A 128 6.56 -0.21 19.59
C LEU A 128 6.00 0.89 20.51
N THR A 129 6.90 1.54 21.27
CA THR A 129 6.57 2.77 21.98
C THR A 129 6.18 3.88 21.00
N ALA A 130 5.50 4.92 21.48
CA ALA A 130 5.07 6.04 20.63
C ALA A 130 6.26 6.73 19.92
N GLY A 131 7.39 6.89 20.61
CA GLY A 131 8.60 7.51 20.06
C GLY A 131 9.26 6.66 18.97
N GLU A 132 9.47 5.37 19.23
CA GLU A 132 10.04 4.43 18.23
C GLU A 132 9.16 4.32 16.99
N ARG A 133 7.85 4.23 17.19
CA ARG A 133 6.87 4.15 16.10
C ARG A 133 6.92 5.39 15.23
N GLU A 134 6.95 6.59 15.81
CA GLU A 134 7.01 7.82 15.03
C GLU A 134 8.36 8.01 14.34
N ALA A 135 9.46 7.58 14.95
CA ALA A 135 10.78 7.62 14.32
C ALA A 135 10.83 6.74 13.06
N VAL A 136 10.30 5.50 13.15
CA VAL A 136 10.20 4.60 12.00
C VAL A 136 9.26 5.18 10.94
N LEU A 137 8.08 5.68 11.30
CA LEU A 137 7.15 6.32 10.35
C LEU A 137 7.77 7.54 9.67
N THR A 138 8.53 8.35 10.41
CA THR A 138 9.23 9.52 9.86
C THR A 138 10.20 9.12 8.76
N SER A 139 10.99 8.06 8.99
CA SER A 139 11.90 7.51 8.00
C SER A 139 11.18 6.98 6.75
N LEU A 140 10.10 6.21 6.95
CA LEU A 140 9.27 5.69 5.86
C LEU A 140 8.66 6.83 5.02
N ARG A 141 8.07 7.84 5.68
CA ARG A 141 7.50 9.03 5.04
C ARG A 141 8.57 9.81 4.27
N ALA A 142 9.74 10.01 4.87
CA ALA A 142 10.85 10.70 4.20
C ALA A 142 11.26 10.01 2.91
N ARG A 143 11.32 8.67 2.90
CA ARG A 143 11.62 7.92 1.68
C ARG A 143 10.49 8.00 0.65
N LEU A 144 9.24 7.85 1.06
CA LEU A 144 8.09 7.90 0.14
C LEU A 144 7.93 9.29 -0.51
N ARG A 145 8.22 10.38 0.21
CA ARG A 145 8.25 11.75 -0.35
C ARG A 145 9.27 11.92 -1.48
N GLN A 146 10.34 11.14 -1.46
CA GLN A 146 11.38 11.18 -2.49
C GLN A 146 11.08 10.23 -3.66
N SER A 147 9.99 9.45 -3.60
CA SER A 147 9.54 8.66 -4.75
C SER A 147 8.89 9.56 -5.79
N PRO A 148 8.80 9.15 -7.07
CA PRO A 148 8.15 9.95 -8.11
C PRO A 148 6.62 9.90 -8.06
N PHE A 149 6.06 9.13 -7.12
CA PHE A 149 4.62 8.94 -6.96
C PHE A 149 3.99 10.03 -6.07
N LEU A 150 2.68 10.24 -6.22
CA LEU A 150 1.95 11.14 -5.34
C LEU A 150 1.97 10.60 -3.90
N PHE A 151 2.54 11.37 -2.97
CA PHE A 151 2.61 11.01 -1.56
C PHE A 151 2.32 12.18 -0.64
N GLU A 152 1.57 11.89 0.43
CA GLU A 152 1.33 12.78 1.56
C GLU A 152 1.55 12.00 2.86
N ASP A 153 1.99 12.67 3.93
CA ASP A 153 2.31 11.99 5.20
C ASP A 153 1.16 11.16 5.78
N ARG A 154 -0.08 11.59 5.54
CA ARG A 154 -1.32 10.88 5.92
C ARG A 154 -1.53 9.55 5.18
N PHE A 155 -0.79 9.29 4.10
CA PHE A 155 -0.85 8.06 3.34
C PHE A 155 -0.02 6.94 3.98
N ALA A 156 0.92 7.27 4.87
CA ALA A 156 1.69 6.32 5.66
C ALA A 156 1.22 6.32 7.13
N VAL A 157 0.51 5.28 7.53
CA VAL A 157 -0.02 5.15 8.91
C VAL A 157 0.12 3.72 9.43
N VAL A 158 -0.01 3.58 10.75
CA VAL A 158 -0.17 2.26 11.39
C VAL A 158 -1.65 1.93 11.38
N ALA A 159 -2.01 0.83 10.72
CA ALA A 159 -3.37 0.33 10.71
C ALA A 159 -3.79 -0.08 12.14
N THR A 160 -5.06 0.08 12.47
CA THR A 160 -5.64 -0.50 13.69
C THR A 160 -5.97 -1.98 13.48
N GLY A 161 -6.08 -2.74 14.58
CA GLY A 161 -6.45 -4.15 14.51
C GLY A 161 -7.89 -4.38 14.05
N GLU A 162 -8.79 -3.44 14.33
CA GLU A 162 -10.18 -3.47 13.86
C GLU A 162 -10.25 -3.26 12.34
N GLU A 163 -9.49 -2.30 11.82
CA GLU A 163 -9.38 -2.12 10.38
C GLU A 163 -8.83 -3.40 9.73
N GLU A 164 -7.70 -3.93 10.20
CA GLU A 164 -7.18 -5.22 9.71
C GLU A 164 -8.21 -6.36 9.76
N GLY A 165 -9.03 -6.42 10.82
CA GLY A 165 -10.07 -7.43 11.01
C GLY A 165 -11.27 -7.28 10.07
N ILE A 166 -11.78 -6.07 9.89
CA ILE A 166 -12.89 -5.77 8.96
C ILE A 166 -12.46 -6.10 7.54
N TYR A 167 -11.27 -5.66 7.14
CA TYR A 167 -10.76 -5.91 5.81
C TYR A 167 -10.38 -7.38 5.61
N GLY A 168 -9.84 -8.06 6.63
CA GLY A 168 -9.62 -9.49 6.63
C GLY A 168 -10.90 -10.32 6.51
N TRP A 169 -12.03 -9.86 7.04
CA TRP A 169 -13.32 -10.54 6.90
C TRP A 169 -13.94 -10.35 5.51
N LEU A 170 -13.92 -9.12 5.00
CA LEU A 170 -14.38 -8.78 3.66
C LEU A 170 -13.51 -9.42 2.56
N ALA A 171 -12.29 -9.84 2.88
CA ALA A 171 -11.39 -10.59 2.01
C ALA A 171 -11.79 -12.07 1.81
N VAL A 172 -12.55 -12.62 2.77
CA VAL A 172 -12.92 -14.04 2.82
C VAL A 172 -14.29 -14.29 2.17
N ASN A 173 -15.16 -13.27 2.16
CA ASN A 173 -16.56 -13.33 1.76
C ASN A 173 -16.80 -12.64 0.42
#